data_AF-A0A7S4LDD6-F1
#
_entry.id   AF-A0A7S4LDD6-F1
#
_cell.length_a   1.000
_cell.length_b   1.000
_cell.length_c   1.000
_cell.angle_alpha   90.00
_cell.angle_beta   90.00
_cell.angle_gamma   90.00
#
_symmetry.space_group_name_H-M   'P 1'
#
loop_
_entity.id
_entity.type
_entity.pdbx_description
1 polymer ?
#
loop_
_entity_poly.entity_id
_entity_poly.type
_entity_poly.pdbx_seq_one_letter_code
_entity_poly.pdbx_strand_id
1 'polypeptide(L)'
;DRAALFKINAKELLVEPDVDFNQLARMTAGYSGHDITCVCRDAAMVKVRRLIKGKSKEELQQLGQRHKITLPVNMSEFVMAVKSTPSSVNQMQVTRYRKWMEEFGTQS
;
A
#
# COMPACT_ATOMS: atom_id res chain seq x y z
N ASP A 1 -9.17 16.91 -2.35
CA ASP A 1 -8.21 16.35 -3.31
C ASP A 1 -7.62 15.04 -2.73
N ARG A 2 -7.61 13.93 -3.49
CA ARG A 2 -7.19 12.60 -2.98
C ARG A 2 -5.69 12.52 -2.73
N ALA A 3 -4.88 13.19 -3.55
CA ALA A 3 -3.45 13.27 -3.34
C ALA A 3 -3.13 13.95 -1.98
N ALA A 4 -3.93 14.94 -1.58
CA ALA A 4 -3.83 15.56 -0.27
C ALA A 4 -4.19 14.59 0.87
N LEU A 5 -5.20 13.75 0.69
CA LEU A 5 -5.54 12.70 1.68
C LEU A 5 -4.40 11.70 1.84
N PHE A 6 -3.79 11.24 0.74
CA PHE A 6 -2.61 10.39 0.83
C PHE A 6 -1.47 11.09 1.56
N LYS A 7 -1.17 12.35 1.23
CA LYS A 7 -0.14 13.13 1.93
C LYS A 7 -0.42 13.28 3.43
N ILE A 8 -1.68 13.45 3.83
CA ILE A 8 -2.06 13.56 5.25
C ILE A 8 -1.84 12.22 5.97
N ASN A 9 -2.39 11.13 5.44
CA ASN A 9 -2.24 9.79 6.04
C ASN A 9 -0.78 9.31 6.00
N ALA A 10 -0.03 9.71 4.98
CA ALA A 10 1.40 9.42 4.85
C ALA A 10 2.26 10.17 5.87
N LYS A 11 1.77 11.20 6.58
CA LYS A 11 2.56 11.85 7.65
C LYS A 11 2.82 10.92 8.84
N GLU A 12 1.93 9.96 9.05
CA GLU A 12 2.08 8.94 10.09
C GLU A 12 2.93 7.76 9.63
N LEU A 13 3.33 7.75 8.36
CA LEU A 13 4.16 6.72 7.75
C LEU A 13 5.50 7.32 7.36
N LEU A 14 6.53 6.49 7.40
CA LEU A 14 7.74 6.79 6.65
C LEU A 14 7.50 6.36 5.21
N VAL A 15 7.69 7.28 4.27
CA VAL A 15 7.43 7.05 2.86
C VAL A 15 8.71 7.35 2.08
N GLU A 16 9.06 6.46 1.17
CA GLU A 16 10.22 6.65 0.31
C GLU A 16 10.00 7.84 -0.66
N PRO A 17 11.08 8.53 -1.08
CA PRO A 17 10.98 9.66 -2.00
C PRO A 17 10.41 9.30 -3.39
N ASP A 18 10.41 8.01 -3.75
CA ASP A 18 9.91 7.49 -5.03
C ASP A 18 8.38 7.38 -5.10
N VAL A 19 7.67 7.69 -4.01
CA VAL A 19 6.21 7.57 -3.95
C VAL A 19 5.51 8.76 -4.62
N ASP A 20 4.83 8.49 -5.73
CA ASP A 20 3.98 9.45 -6.43
C ASP A 20 2.53 9.39 -5.91
N PHE A 21 2.20 10.30 -4.99
CA PHE A 21 0.83 10.46 -4.48
C PHE A 21 -0.19 10.87 -5.54
N ASN A 22 0.22 11.51 -6.65
CA ASN A 22 -0.70 11.82 -7.75
C ASN A 22 -1.06 10.56 -8.53
N GLN A 23 -0.10 9.65 -8.72
CA GLN A 23 -0.38 8.33 -9.30
C GLN A 23 -1.32 7.53 -8.41
N LEU A 24 -1.10 7.51 -7.10
CA LEU A 24 -2.02 6.86 -6.16
C LEU A 24 -3.42 7.44 -6.24
N ALA A 25 -3.55 8.77 -6.28
CA ALA A 25 -4.84 9.44 -6.43
C ALA A 25 -5.57 9.07 -7.74
N ARG A 26 -4.84 8.84 -8.84
CA ARG A 26 -5.41 8.34 -10.11
C ARG A 26 -5.87 6.89 -10.01
N MET A 27 -5.09 6.03 -9.35
CA MET A 27 -5.42 4.61 -9.15
C MET A 27 -6.62 4.41 -8.23
N THR A 28 -6.75 5.24 -7.20
CA THR A 28 -7.85 5.20 -6.24
C THR A 28 -8.96 6.18 -6.60
N ALA A 29 -9.18 6.42 -7.89
CA ALA A 29 -10.33 7.20 -8.34
C ALA A 29 -11.63 6.51 -7.88
N GLY A 30 -12.48 7.23 -7.16
CA GLY A 30 -13.72 6.69 -6.59
C GLY A 30 -13.59 6.04 -5.21
N TYR A 31 -12.39 6.00 -4.62
CA TYR A 31 -12.21 5.62 -3.23
C TYR A 31 -12.72 6.74 -2.31
N SER A 32 -13.36 6.34 -1.22
CA SER A 32 -13.73 7.24 -0.12
C SER A 32 -12.47 7.62 0.69
N GLY A 33 -12.59 8.64 1.54
CA GLY A 33 -11.50 9.02 2.45
C GLY A 33 -11.10 7.86 3.38
N HIS A 34 -12.08 7.07 3.84
CA HIS A 34 -11.84 5.88 4.63
C HIS A 34 -11.04 4.82 3.86
N ASP A 35 -11.41 4.53 2.61
CA ASP A 35 -10.69 3.55 1.79
C ASP A 35 -9.22 3.98 1.58
N ILE A 36 -8.95 5.28 1.41
CA ILE A 36 -7.58 5.82 1.26
C ILE A 36 -6.77 5.63 2.56
N THR A 37 -7.38 5.86 3.73
CA THR A 37 -6.73 5.58 5.02
C THR A 37 -6.43 4.09 5.18
N CYS A 38 -7.37 3.22 4.77
CA CYS A 38 -7.15 1.77 4.76
C CYS A 38 -5.99 1.37 3.84
N VAL A 39 -5.90 1.94 2.63
CA VAL A 39 -4.77 1.71 1.71
C VAL A 39 -3.43 2.08 2.35
N CYS A 40 -3.34 3.23 3.04
CA CYS A 40 -2.10 3.65 3.69
C CYS A 40 -1.68 2.68 4.80
N ARG A 41 -2.63 2.23 5.62
CA ARG A 41 -2.39 1.23 6.67
C ARG A 41 -1.99 -0.13 6.08
N ASP A 42 -2.68 -0.56 5.03
CA ASP A 42 -2.41 -1.82 4.35
C ASP A 42 -1.02 -1.80 3.69
N ALA A 43 -0.59 -0.68 3.12
CA ALA A 43 0.75 -0.53 2.52
C ALA A 43 1.86 -0.76 3.57
N ALA A 44 1.71 -0.16 4.76
CA ALA A 44 2.61 -0.39 5.88
C ALA A 44 2.63 -1.88 6.29
N MET A 45 1.45 -2.51 6.36
CA MET A 45 1.35 -3.93 6.71
C MET A 45 1.91 -4.85 5.62
N VAL A 46 1.81 -4.49 4.33
CA VAL A 46 2.45 -5.21 3.23
C VAL A 46 3.97 -5.17 3.39
N LYS A 47 4.56 -4.02 3.76
CA LYS A 47 5.99 -3.91 4.05
C LYS A 47 6.41 -4.82 5.20
N VAL A 48 5.69 -4.76 6.31
CA VAL A 48 5.95 -5.61 7.49
C VAL A 48 5.84 -7.09 7.11
N ARG A 49 4.77 -7.49 6.43
CA ARG A 49 4.55 -8.88 5.97
C ARG A 49 5.70 -9.37 5.08
N ARG A 50 6.23 -8.52 4.18
CA ARG A 50 7.39 -8.86 3.35
C ARG A 50 8.66 -9.07 4.17
N LEU A 51 8.89 -8.23 5.18
CA LEU A 51 10.08 -8.31 6.03
C LEU A 51 10.09 -9.54 6.94
N ILE A 52 8.92 -9.96 7.42
CA ILE A 52 8.79 -11.13 8.28
C ILE A 52 8.73 -12.44 7.49
N LYS A 53 8.40 -12.38 6.19
CA LYS A 53 8.25 -13.58 5.34
C LYS A 53 9.60 -14.28 5.18
N GLY A 54 9.64 -15.56 5.56
CA GLY A 54 10.84 -16.39 5.44
C GLY A 54 11.92 -16.12 6.50
N LYS A 55 11.59 -15.40 7.58
CA LYS A 55 12.51 -15.13 8.67
C LYS A 55 12.27 -16.03 9.87
N SER A 56 13.35 -16.43 10.55
CA SER A 56 13.28 -17.22 11.79
C SER A 56 12.80 -16.36 12.95
N LYS A 57 12.39 -17.00 14.05
CA LYS A 57 11.93 -16.32 15.26
C LYS A 57 13.00 -15.40 15.85
N GLU A 58 14.26 -15.81 15.78
CA GLU A 58 15.43 -15.06 16.26
C GLU A 58 15.66 -13.81 15.39
N GLU A 59 15.55 -13.94 14.07
CA GLU A 59 15.66 -12.80 13.15
C GLU A 59 14.52 -11.79 13.37
N LEU A 60 13.30 -12.25 13.62
CA LEU A 60 12.15 -11.39 13.91
C LEU A 60 12.31 -10.62 15.22
N GLN A 61 12.90 -11.24 16.26
CA GLN A 61 13.21 -10.56 17.52
C GLN A 61 14.24 -9.45 17.34
N GLN A 62 15.28 -9.69 16.55
CA GLN A 62 16.26 -8.66 16.19
C GLN A 62 15.63 -7.55 15.35
N LEU A 63 14.74 -7.91 14.41
CA LEU A 63 14.02 -6.97 13.57
C LEU A 63 13.15 -6.02 14.43
N GLY A 64 12.42 -6.56 15.41
CA GLY A 64 11.56 -5.78 16.30
C GLY A 64 12.31 -4.82 17.23
N GLN A 65 13.56 -5.12 17.57
CA GLN A 65 14.43 -4.22 18.34
C GLN A 65 15.03 -3.11 17.46
N ARG A 66 15.35 -3.42 16.19
CA ARG A 66 16.07 -2.53 15.28
C ARG A 66 15.17 -1.64 14.43
N HIS A 67 13.97 -2.11 14.07
CA HIS A 67 13.10 -1.48 13.06
C HIS A 67 11.83 -0.83 13.59
N LYS A 68 11.69 -0.60 14.90
CA LYS A 68 10.56 0.18 15.44
C LYS A 68 10.46 1.60 14.87
N ILE A 69 11.54 2.14 14.30
CA ILE A 69 11.67 3.56 13.97
C ILE A 69 11.70 3.84 12.46
N THR A 70 12.00 2.87 11.57
CA THR A 70 12.26 3.18 10.15
C THR A 70 11.90 2.02 9.22
N LEU A 71 10.61 1.85 8.93
CA LEU A 71 10.14 1.01 7.82
C LEU A 71 9.50 1.89 6.74
N PRO A 72 10.32 2.51 5.88
CA PRO A 72 9.80 3.35 4.82
C PRO A 72 9.04 2.51 3.79
N VAL A 73 7.83 2.96 3.48
CA VAL A 73 6.91 2.34 2.53
C VAL A 73 7.20 2.93 1.15
N ASN A 74 7.45 2.07 0.17
CA ASN A 74 7.69 2.49 -1.21
C ASN A 74 6.44 2.34 -2.07
N MET A 75 6.56 2.75 -3.33
CA MET A 75 5.44 2.74 -4.27
C MET A 75 4.87 1.32 -4.52
N SER A 76 5.71 0.28 -4.52
CA SER A 76 5.27 -1.12 -4.68
C SER A 76 4.32 -1.56 -3.57
N GLU A 77 4.61 -1.16 -2.33
CA GLU A 77 3.76 -1.44 -1.17
C GLU A 77 2.40 -0.75 -1.26
N PHE A 78 2.35 0.51 -1.68
CA PHE A 78 1.09 1.21 -1.94
C PHE A 78 0.30 0.55 -3.06
N VAL A 79 0.96 0.20 -4.17
CA VAL A 79 0.29 -0.48 -5.29
C VAL A 79 -0.34 -1.78 -4.83
N MET A 80 0.37 -2.64 -4.11
CA MET A 80 -0.20 -3.89 -3.59
C MET A 80 -1.33 -3.68 -2.59
N ALA A 81 -1.25 -2.64 -1.76
CA ALA A 81 -2.33 -2.28 -0.85
C ALA A 81 -3.60 -1.91 -1.63
N VAL A 82 -3.49 -1.03 -2.63
CA VAL A 82 -4.61 -0.68 -3.52
C VAL A 82 -5.21 -1.91 -4.20
N LYS A 83 -4.41 -2.91 -4.58
CA LYS A 83 -4.92 -4.17 -5.13
C LYS A 83 -5.72 -5.00 -4.12
N SER A 84 -5.36 -4.91 -2.86
CA SER A 84 -5.88 -5.78 -1.79
C SER A 84 -7.05 -5.14 -1.05
N THR A 85 -7.18 -3.82 -1.08
CA THR A 85 -8.27 -3.07 -0.44
C THR A 85 -9.44 -2.93 -1.42
N PRO A 86 -10.56 -3.68 -1.25
CA PRO A 86 -11.74 -3.49 -2.08
C PRO A 86 -12.36 -2.12 -1.79
N SER A 87 -12.61 -1.30 -2.82
CA SER A 87 -13.27 -0.01 -2.63
C SER A 87 -14.72 -0.22 -2.20
N SER A 88 -15.14 0.43 -1.11
CA SER A 88 -16.51 0.36 -0.59
C SER A 88 -17.58 0.89 -1.57
N VAL A 89 -17.18 1.70 -2.56
CA VAL A 89 -18.10 2.47 -3.40
C VAL A 89 -18.37 1.83 -4.78
N ASN A 90 -17.71 0.72 -5.17
CA ASN A 90 -17.62 0.44 -6.61
C ASN A 90 -17.58 -1.05 -7.02
N GLN A 91 -18.75 -1.67 -7.15
CA GLN A 91 -18.93 -2.94 -7.88
C GLN A 91 -18.38 -2.87 -9.34
N MET A 92 -18.23 -1.68 -9.92
CA MET A 92 -17.70 -1.48 -11.29
C MET A 92 -16.15 -1.40 -11.35
N GLN A 93 -15.44 -1.26 -10.22
CA GLN A 93 -13.96 -1.24 -10.20
C GLN A 93 -13.30 -2.62 -10.17
N VAL A 94 -14.03 -3.67 -9.77
CA VAL A 94 -13.58 -5.07 -9.91
C VAL A 94 -13.20 -5.38 -11.36
N THR A 95 -13.97 -4.86 -12.31
CA THR A 95 -13.75 -5.04 -13.75
C THR A 95 -12.47 -4.34 -14.24
N ARG A 96 -12.16 -3.15 -13.71
CA ARG A 96 -10.95 -2.40 -14.09
C ARG A 96 -9.69 -2.99 -13.43
N TYR A 97 -9.81 -3.45 -12.19
CA TYR A 97 -8.75 -4.22 -11.52
C TYR A 97 -8.45 -5.53 -12.26
N ARG A 98 -9.49 -6.24 -12.74
CA ARG A 98 -9.33 -7.44 -13.56
C ARG A 98 -8.56 -7.17 -14.85
N LYS A 99 -8.88 -6.08 -15.56
CA LYS A 99 -8.12 -5.64 -16.75
C LYS A 99 -6.67 -5.29 -16.44
N TRP A 100 -6.43 -4.58 -15.34
CA TRP A 100 -5.08 -4.22 -14.93
C TRP A 100 -4.25 -5.46 -14.52
N MET A 101 -4.89 -6.47 -13.89
CA MET A 101 -4.28 -7.78 -13.61
C MET A 101 -4.00 -8.57 -14.90
N GLU A 102 -4.82 -8.44 -15.93
CA GLU A 102 -4.57 -9.04 -17.26
C GLU A 102 -3.40 -8.32 -17.98
N GLU A 103 -3.26 -7.00 -17.84
CA GLU A 103 -2.22 -6.20 -18.51
C GLU A 103 -0.85 -6.20 -17.78
N PHE A 104 -0.83 -6.33 -16.45
CA PHE A 104 0.39 -6.21 -15.63
C PHE A 104 0.59 -7.37 -14.63
N GLY A 105 -0.27 -8.39 -14.63
CA GLY A 105 -0.26 -9.48 -13.65
C GLY A 105 0.48 -10.75 -14.07
N THR A 106 1.05 -10.80 -15.27
CA THR A 106 1.91 -11.91 -15.70
C THR A 106 3.37 -11.61 -15.44
N GLN A 107 3.85 -12.10 -14.29
CA GLN A 107 5.23 -12.58 -14.21
C GLN A 107 5.25 -13.84 -13.34
N SER A 108 4.95 -14.96 -14.00
CA SER A 108 5.41 -16.30 -13.67
C SER A 108 6.01 -16.89 -14.94
#